data_AF-A0A8H8M633-F1
#
_entry.id   AF-A0A8H8M633-F1
#
_cell.length_a   1.000
_cell.length_b   1.000
_cell.length_c   1.000
_cell.angle_alpha   90.00
_cell.angle_beta   90.00
_cell.angle_gamma   90.00
#
_symmetry.space_group_name_H-M   'P 1'
#
loop_
_entity.id
_entity.type
_entity.pdbx_description
1 polymer ?
#
loop_
_entity_poly.entity_id
_entity_poly.type
_entity_poly.pdbx_seq_one_letter_code
_entity_poly.pdbx_strand_id
1 'polypeptide(L)'
;MREAAQRLVGEHDFRNFCKLDPSKQIENYSRRVVAAWIERVERDWPTPGQRQEDEQRKDESEDEMYVFNLRGTAFLWHQVRCIVAILFLIGQRLEQPSLIDHMLHTKPTSSKSSLLPEAPPVESKPNYTLADGLPLVLWDCGYKPEDVTWQTDGQLETQAGTLTDRERTHNFWFQMYSLWTHDRIQTTMQHYFLRAAQVFYPPPSDSGLPDLGHEENVTCTTGPVKINTGGGTFRHMTKYVPVLELDRGELAEVANQKWRDGAAGKRRLAKRDAKKGQRVSEAEMVNE
;
A
#
# COMPACT_ATOMS: atom_id res chain seq x y z
N MET A 1 12.32 1.54 -8.96
CA MET A 1 11.04 1.83 -8.28
C MET A 1 10.30 3.04 -8.84
N ARG A 2 10.90 4.24 -8.93
CA ARG A 2 10.21 5.45 -9.44
C ARG A 2 9.59 5.26 -10.84
N GLU A 3 10.34 4.67 -11.76
CA GLU A 3 9.84 4.33 -13.10
C GLU A 3 8.63 3.38 -13.05
N ALA A 4 8.71 2.33 -12.23
CA ALA A 4 7.61 1.38 -12.02
C ALA A 4 6.36 2.05 -11.43
N ALA A 5 6.53 3.01 -10.50
CA ALA A 5 5.44 3.77 -9.93
C ALA A 5 4.68 4.57 -11.00
N GLN A 6 5.39 5.22 -11.93
CA GLN A 6 4.77 5.99 -13.01
C GLN A 6 3.93 5.12 -13.96
N ARG A 7 4.34 3.85 -14.18
CA ARG A 7 3.59 2.89 -15.02
C ARG A 7 2.21 2.53 -14.46
N LEU A 8 1.93 2.81 -13.19
CA LEU A 8 0.63 2.61 -12.53
C LEU A 8 -0.40 3.70 -12.85
N VAL A 9 0.05 4.88 -13.31
CA VAL A 9 -0.82 6.05 -13.52
C VAL A 9 -1.72 5.82 -14.73
N GLY A 10 -3.03 6.06 -14.55
CA GLY A 10 -4.04 5.80 -15.56
C GLY A 10 -5.19 4.94 -15.04
N GLU A 11 -6.02 4.48 -15.95
CA GLU A 11 -7.10 3.54 -15.66
C GLU A 11 -6.73 2.14 -16.14
N HIS A 12 -6.64 1.21 -15.19
CA HIS A 12 -6.17 -0.15 -15.45
C HIS A 12 -6.95 -1.18 -14.63
N ASP A 13 -6.91 -2.43 -15.07
CA ASP A 13 -7.42 -3.57 -14.32
C ASP A 13 -6.37 -4.02 -13.29
N PHE A 14 -6.67 -3.79 -12.00
CA PHE A 14 -5.76 -4.08 -10.89
C PHE A 14 -6.00 -5.45 -10.24
N ARG A 15 -6.64 -6.42 -10.92
CA ARG A 15 -6.90 -7.76 -10.36
C ARG A 15 -5.64 -8.45 -9.84
N ASN A 16 -4.51 -8.29 -10.54
CA ASN A 16 -3.23 -8.88 -10.15
C ASN A 16 -2.56 -8.15 -8.99
N PHE A 17 -3.06 -6.95 -8.65
CA PHE A 17 -2.60 -6.14 -7.55
C PHE A 17 -3.62 -6.07 -6.42
N CYS A 18 -4.48 -7.07 -6.21
CA CYS A 18 -5.41 -7.05 -5.07
C CYS A 18 -5.59 -8.44 -4.46
N LYS A 19 -6.21 -8.53 -3.28
CA LYS A 19 -6.74 -9.81 -2.81
C LYS A 19 -8.18 -9.96 -3.30
N LEU A 20 -8.49 -11.15 -3.82
CA LEU A 20 -9.87 -11.53 -4.15
C LEU A 20 -10.67 -11.71 -2.86
N ASP A 21 -11.84 -11.06 -2.80
CA ASP A 21 -12.86 -11.32 -1.78
C ASP A 21 -14.15 -11.74 -2.49
N PRO A 22 -14.35 -13.06 -2.72
CA PRO A 22 -15.54 -13.56 -3.39
C PRO A 22 -16.84 -13.17 -2.67
N SER A 23 -16.81 -12.87 -1.37
CA SER A 23 -18.02 -12.46 -0.64
C SER A 23 -18.55 -11.09 -1.09
N LYS A 24 -17.71 -10.27 -1.72
CA LYS A 24 -18.09 -8.96 -2.25
C LYS A 24 -18.63 -9.03 -3.66
N GLN A 25 -18.41 -10.15 -4.36
CA GLN A 25 -18.87 -10.36 -5.74
C GLN A 25 -18.44 -9.21 -6.66
N ILE A 26 -17.18 -8.80 -6.54
CA ILE A 26 -16.61 -7.74 -7.37
C ILE A 26 -16.40 -8.30 -8.78
N GLU A 27 -17.02 -7.66 -9.76
CA GLU A 27 -16.87 -7.98 -11.19
C GLU A 27 -15.99 -6.96 -11.92
N ASN A 28 -15.81 -5.77 -11.33
CA ASN A 28 -15.00 -4.69 -11.90
C ASN A 28 -13.75 -4.40 -11.06
N TYR A 29 -12.60 -4.75 -11.64
CA TYR A 29 -11.27 -4.52 -11.08
C TYR A 29 -10.57 -3.29 -11.68
N SER A 30 -11.24 -2.55 -12.57
CA SER A 30 -10.73 -1.29 -13.11
C SER A 30 -10.66 -0.23 -12.01
N ARG A 31 -9.51 0.41 -11.84
CA ARG A 31 -9.34 1.56 -10.95
C ARG A 31 -8.52 2.61 -11.66
N ARG A 32 -8.78 3.88 -11.30
CA ARG A 32 -8.02 5.02 -11.81
C ARG A 32 -7.03 5.52 -10.75
N VAL A 33 -5.75 5.40 -11.06
CA VAL A 33 -4.65 6.04 -10.33
C VAL A 33 -4.41 7.40 -10.96
N VAL A 34 -4.49 8.44 -10.14
CA VAL A 34 -4.30 9.84 -10.54
C VAL A 34 -2.83 10.22 -10.51
N ALA A 35 -2.09 9.78 -9.48
CA ALA A 35 -0.66 10.06 -9.34
C ALA A 35 0.01 8.98 -8.48
N ALA A 36 1.28 8.68 -8.77
CA ALA A 36 2.10 7.75 -8.02
C ALA A 36 3.58 8.20 -8.06
N TRP A 37 4.20 8.45 -6.91
CA TRP A 37 5.59 8.90 -6.85
C TRP A 37 6.28 8.46 -5.56
N ILE A 38 7.61 8.50 -5.55
CA ILE A 38 8.44 8.14 -4.39
C ILE A 38 9.36 9.31 -4.07
N GLU A 39 9.26 9.81 -2.85
CA GLU A 39 10.08 10.90 -2.33
C GLU A 39 10.87 10.45 -1.09
N ARG A 40 12.00 11.11 -0.86
CA ARG A 40 12.80 10.90 0.36
C ARG A 40 12.14 11.68 1.49
N VAL A 41 12.03 11.08 2.67
CA VAL A 41 11.59 11.78 3.87
C VAL A 41 12.70 12.71 4.32
N GLU A 42 12.41 14.01 4.38
CA GLU A 42 13.30 14.98 4.99
C GLU A 42 13.32 14.72 6.51
N ARG A 43 14.52 14.55 7.08
CA ARG A 43 14.68 14.24 8.52
C ARG A 43 14.26 15.41 9.41
N ASP A 44 14.25 16.62 8.86
CA ASP A 44 13.83 17.83 9.52
C ASP A 44 12.52 18.30 8.88
N TRP A 45 11.39 18.06 9.55
CA TRP A 45 10.17 18.79 9.21
C TRP A 45 10.47 20.28 9.41
N PRO A 46 10.19 21.18 8.44
CA PRO A 46 10.43 22.59 8.62
C PRO A 46 9.49 23.11 9.72
N THR A 47 10.00 23.16 10.95
CA THR A 47 9.33 23.85 12.05
C THR A 47 9.38 25.34 11.72
N PRO A 48 8.24 26.04 11.61
CA PRO A 48 8.26 27.48 11.40
C PRO A 48 9.07 28.16 12.52
N GLY A 49 10.21 28.76 12.18
CA GLY A 49 11.04 29.54 13.13
C GLY A 49 12.38 28.93 13.55
N GLN A 50 12.80 27.75 13.06
CA GLN A 50 14.16 27.26 13.29
C GLN A 50 15.13 27.79 12.21
N ARG A 51 16.15 28.54 12.64
CA ARG A 51 17.23 29.03 11.77
C ARG A 51 18.10 27.86 11.31
N GLN A 52 18.33 27.79 10.00
CA GLN A 52 19.33 26.93 9.37
C GLN A 52 20.73 27.39 9.79
N GLU A 53 21.34 26.73 10.79
CA GLU A 53 22.76 26.96 11.10
C GLU A 53 23.63 25.69 11.16
N ASP A 54 23.07 24.49 10.97
CA ASP A 54 23.86 23.25 11.00
C ASP A 54 23.93 22.55 9.61
N GLU A 55 24.68 23.16 8.68
CA GLU A 55 24.92 22.62 7.32
C GLU A 55 26.04 21.56 7.23
N GLN A 56 26.54 21.02 8.36
CA GLN A 56 27.71 20.13 8.35
C GLN A 56 27.56 18.89 9.25
N ARG A 57 26.63 18.00 8.89
CA ARG A 57 26.73 16.57 9.24
C ARG A 57 26.54 15.73 7.98
N LYS A 58 27.63 15.55 7.23
CA LYS A 58 27.77 14.44 6.27
C LYS A 58 28.02 13.15 7.05
N ASP A 59 26.96 12.59 7.64
CA ASP A 59 26.92 11.16 7.93
C ASP A 59 26.17 10.51 6.76
N GLU A 60 26.91 10.33 5.66
CA GLU A 60 26.44 9.63 4.47
C GLU A 60 26.50 8.12 4.77
N SER A 61 25.40 7.49 5.23
CA SER A 61 25.00 6.14 4.72
C SER A 61 23.81 5.39 5.36
N GLU A 62 23.37 5.53 6.62
CA GLU A 62 22.70 4.33 7.21
C GLU A 62 21.17 4.25 7.34
N ASP A 63 20.34 5.29 7.16
CA ASP A 63 18.87 5.12 7.33
C ASP A 63 18.02 6.15 6.55
N GLU A 64 18.13 6.21 5.22
CA GLU A 64 17.23 7.08 4.44
C GLU A 64 15.83 6.46 4.37
N MET A 65 14.83 7.18 4.89
CA MET A 65 13.43 6.79 4.76
C MET A 65 12.83 7.38 3.48
N TYR A 66 11.98 6.59 2.83
CA TYR A 66 11.26 6.99 1.62
C TYR A 66 9.77 6.77 1.79
N VAL A 67 8.96 7.62 1.17
CA VAL A 67 7.51 7.50 1.12
C VAL A 67 7.09 7.23 -0.32
N PHE A 68 6.24 6.22 -0.50
CA PHE A 68 5.51 6.00 -1.74
C PHE A 68 4.13 6.64 -1.62
N ASN A 69 3.93 7.73 -2.34
CA ASN A 69 2.67 8.43 -2.42
C ASN A 69 1.84 7.86 -3.57
N LEU A 70 0.57 7.54 -3.29
CA LEU A 70 -0.37 6.99 -4.25
C LEU A 70 -1.73 7.68 -4.11
N ARG A 71 -2.14 8.37 -5.17
CA ARG A 71 -3.44 9.03 -5.26
C ARG A 71 -4.30 8.34 -6.30
N GLY A 72 -5.54 8.01 -5.94
CA GLY A 72 -6.49 7.35 -6.81
C GLY A 72 -7.94 7.70 -6.46
N THR A 73 -8.87 7.29 -7.30
CA THR A 73 -10.31 7.51 -7.09
C THR A 73 -10.90 6.53 -6.07
N ALA A 74 -10.45 5.28 -6.11
CA ALA A 74 -10.78 4.23 -5.17
C ALA A 74 -9.73 3.12 -5.27
N PHE A 75 -9.64 2.27 -4.24
CA PHE A 75 -8.71 1.14 -4.21
C PHE A 75 -9.45 -0.18 -3.91
N LEU A 76 -9.00 -1.26 -4.54
CA LEU A 76 -9.42 -2.63 -4.25
C LEU A 76 -8.84 -3.11 -2.90
N TRP A 77 -9.39 -4.21 -2.38
CA TRP A 77 -8.91 -4.80 -1.14
C TRP A 77 -7.43 -5.20 -1.25
N HIS A 78 -6.62 -4.71 -0.30
CA HIS A 78 -5.16 -4.83 -0.29
C HIS A 78 -4.40 -4.23 -1.48
N GLN A 79 -5.03 -3.38 -2.31
CA GLN A 79 -4.41 -2.92 -3.55
C GLN A 79 -3.06 -2.25 -3.35
N VAL A 80 -3.00 -1.30 -2.41
CA VAL A 80 -1.79 -0.52 -2.13
C VAL A 80 -0.65 -1.41 -1.64
N ARG A 81 -0.93 -2.34 -0.71
CA ARG A 81 0.08 -3.30 -0.20
C ARG A 81 0.58 -4.25 -1.29
N CYS A 82 -0.29 -4.64 -2.21
CA CYS A 82 0.07 -5.44 -3.38
C CYS A 82 0.98 -4.68 -4.35
N ILE A 83 0.71 -3.39 -4.57
CA ILE A 83 1.58 -2.52 -5.38
C ILE A 83 2.95 -2.39 -4.73
N VAL A 84 3.01 -2.05 -3.44
CA VAL A 84 4.26 -1.85 -2.69
C VAL A 84 5.10 -3.13 -2.66
N ALA A 85 4.47 -4.31 -2.54
CA ALA A 85 5.18 -5.58 -2.62
C ALA A 85 5.98 -5.75 -3.91
N ILE A 86 5.36 -5.44 -5.06
CA ILE A 86 6.02 -5.50 -6.36
C ILE A 86 7.09 -4.41 -6.49
N LEU A 87 6.82 -3.21 -5.97
CA LEU A 87 7.83 -2.16 -5.94
C LEU A 87 9.06 -2.56 -5.11
N PHE A 88 8.91 -3.29 -3.99
CA PHE A 88 10.06 -3.79 -3.24
C PHE A 88 10.87 -4.82 -4.02
N LEU A 89 10.24 -5.71 -4.78
CA LEU A 89 10.95 -6.64 -5.67
C LEU A 89 11.76 -5.88 -6.74
N ILE A 90 11.14 -4.86 -7.35
CA ILE A 90 11.81 -3.99 -8.33
C ILE A 90 12.94 -3.15 -7.67
N GLY A 91 12.74 -2.69 -6.44
CA GLY A 91 13.74 -1.94 -5.68
C GLY A 91 14.96 -2.77 -5.31
N GLN A 92 14.77 -4.05 -5.02
CA GLN A 92 15.83 -5.02 -4.75
C GLN A 92 16.44 -5.61 -6.03
N ARG A 93 16.09 -5.09 -7.22
CA ARG A 93 16.56 -5.59 -8.52
C ARG A 93 16.27 -7.07 -8.76
N LEU A 94 15.21 -7.59 -8.14
CA LEU A 94 14.71 -8.95 -8.42
C LEU A 94 13.74 -8.96 -9.60
N GLU A 95 13.18 -7.79 -9.94
CA GLU A 95 12.23 -7.60 -11.05
C GLU A 95 12.51 -6.30 -11.79
N GLN A 96 12.15 -6.25 -13.08
CA GLN A 96 12.26 -5.04 -13.89
C GLN A 96 11.00 -4.15 -13.76
N PRO A 97 11.12 -2.82 -13.94
CA PRO A 97 9.97 -1.91 -13.93
C PRO A 97 8.84 -2.28 -14.90
N SER A 98 9.18 -2.90 -16.04
CA SER A 98 8.23 -3.39 -17.04
C SER A 98 7.27 -4.48 -16.51
N LEU A 99 7.58 -5.12 -15.38
CA LEU A 99 6.67 -6.06 -14.72
C LEU A 99 5.31 -5.44 -14.41
N ILE A 100 5.27 -4.14 -14.09
CA ILE A 100 4.02 -3.43 -13.83
C ILE A 100 3.09 -3.49 -15.05
N ASP A 101 3.62 -3.29 -16.26
CA ASP A 101 2.80 -3.35 -17.47
C ASP A 101 2.29 -4.76 -17.75
N HIS A 102 3.14 -5.78 -17.55
CA HIS A 102 2.74 -7.18 -17.70
C HIS A 102 1.63 -7.55 -16.71
N MET A 103 1.73 -7.13 -15.45
CA MET A 103 0.71 -7.40 -14.44
C MET A 103 -0.59 -6.61 -14.68
N LEU A 104 -0.54 -5.46 -15.33
CA LEU A 104 -1.73 -4.68 -15.75
C LEU A 104 -2.30 -5.15 -17.10
N HIS A 105 -1.56 -5.99 -17.84
CA HIS A 105 -2.03 -6.65 -19.07
C HIS A 105 -2.84 -7.90 -18.71
N THR A 106 -4.10 -7.71 -18.31
CA THR A 106 -4.97 -8.79 -17.78
C THR A 106 -5.78 -9.53 -18.84
N LYS A 107 -5.95 -8.92 -20.01
CA LYS A 107 -6.71 -9.45 -21.15
C LYS A 107 -6.23 -8.80 -22.46
N PRO A 108 -6.54 -9.37 -23.64
CA PRO A 108 -6.14 -8.80 -24.94
C PRO A 108 -6.69 -7.39 -25.20
N THR A 109 -7.77 -7.00 -24.51
CA THR A 109 -8.38 -5.66 -24.62
C THR A 109 -7.94 -4.70 -23.51
N SER A 110 -6.93 -5.08 -22.72
CA SER A 110 -6.45 -4.23 -21.62
C SER A 110 -5.66 -3.03 -22.14
N SER A 111 -5.64 -1.97 -21.32
CA SER A 111 -4.90 -0.73 -21.58
C SER A 111 -3.41 -0.90 -21.92
N LYS A 112 -2.77 -2.02 -21.53
CA LYS A 112 -1.36 -2.31 -21.79
C LYS A 112 -1.13 -3.19 -23.02
N SER A 113 -2.18 -3.68 -23.69
CA SER A 113 -2.05 -4.60 -24.82
C SER A 113 -1.26 -4.03 -25.99
N SER A 114 -1.36 -2.73 -26.24
CA SER A 114 -0.60 -2.08 -27.33
C SER A 114 0.90 -1.98 -27.03
N LEU A 115 1.29 -2.00 -25.76
CA LEU A 115 2.70 -1.94 -25.33
C LEU A 115 3.35 -3.34 -25.28
N LEU A 116 2.53 -4.39 -25.24
CA LEU A 116 2.97 -5.78 -25.08
C LEU A 116 2.28 -6.69 -26.11
N PRO A 117 2.54 -6.50 -27.43
CA PRO A 117 1.84 -7.24 -28.48
C PRO A 117 2.15 -8.74 -28.49
N GLU A 118 3.33 -9.14 -28.01
CA GLU A 118 3.80 -10.54 -28.03
C GLU A 118 3.60 -11.27 -26.70
N ALA A 119 3.30 -10.56 -25.61
CA ALA A 119 3.18 -11.16 -24.29
C ALA A 119 1.74 -11.65 -24.01
N PRO A 120 1.55 -12.87 -23.48
CA PRO A 120 0.23 -13.34 -23.11
C PRO A 120 -0.33 -12.57 -21.89
N PRO A 121 -1.66 -12.37 -21.82
CA PRO A 121 -2.28 -11.73 -20.66
C PRO A 121 -2.08 -12.50 -19.35
N VAL A 122 -1.89 -11.77 -18.26
CA VAL A 122 -1.86 -12.31 -16.89
C VAL A 122 -3.27 -12.28 -16.32
N GLU A 123 -4.03 -13.34 -16.55
CA GLU A 123 -5.47 -13.39 -16.22
C GLU A 123 -5.75 -13.52 -14.71
N SER A 124 -4.83 -14.14 -13.97
CA SER A 124 -4.96 -14.42 -12.55
C SER A 124 -3.71 -13.99 -11.77
N LYS A 125 -3.95 -13.59 -10.52
CA LYS A 125 -2.94 -13.00 -9.67
C LYS A 125 -1.82 -14.01 -9.36
N PRO A 126 -0.54 -13.65 -9.60
CA PRO A 126 0.59 -14.43 -9.10
C PRO A 126 0.64 -14.45 -7.56
N ASN A 127 1.06 -15.59 -6.97
CA ASN A 127 1.09 -15.80 -5.52
C ASN A 127 2.33 -15.18 -4.83
N TYR A 128 2.58 -13.89 -5.07
CA TYR A 128 3.64 -13.13 -4.39
C TYR A 128 3.24 -12.68 -2.97
N THR A 129 4.23 -12.47 -2.11
CA THR A 129 4.03 -12.02 -0.71
C THR A 129 3.54 -10.58 -0.65
N LEU A 130 2.56 -10.34 0.21
CA LEU A 130 2.03 -9.00 0.45
C LEU A 130 3.02 -8.17 1.28
N ALA A 131 3.17 -6.88 0.98
CA ALA A 131 3.92 -5.96 1.83
C ALA A 131 3.24 -5.84 3.21
N ASP A 132 4.01 -5.52 4.23
CA ASP A 132 3.53 -5.28 5.58
C ASP A 132 2.50 -4.13 5.62
N GLY A 133 1.60 -4.18 6.62
CA GLY A 133 0.54 -3.19 6.78
C GLY A 133 0.97 -1.97 7.59
N LEU A 134 2.03 -2.08 8.39
CA LEU A 134 2.49 -1.08 9.34
C LEU A 134 2.69 0.32 8.72
N PRO A 135 3.37 0.49 7.57
CA PRO A 135 3.62 1.83 7.03
C PRO A 135 2.45 2.39 6.20
N LEU A 136 1.32 1.68 6.08
CA LEU A 136 0.19 2.14 5.27
C LEU A 136 -0.68 3.12 6.04
N VAL A 137 -0.70 4.37 5.58
CA VAL A 137 -1.52 5.44 6.17
C VAL A 137 -2.50 5.98 5.13
N LEU A 138 -3.76 6.14 5.52
CA LEU A 138 -4.70 6.99 4.78
C LEU A 138 -4.40 8.44 5.16
N TRP A 139 -3.68 9.14 4.28
CA TRP A 139 -3.21 10.49 4.55
C TRP A 139 -4.26 11.57 4.29
N ASP A 140 -4.93 11.49 3.14
CA ASP A 140 -5.86 12.53 2.68
C ASP A 140 -7.01 11.94 1.86
N CYS A 141 -8.16 12.59 1.93
CA CYS A 141 -9.39 12.27 1.21
C CYS A 141 -9.89 13.52 0.49
N GLY A 142 -10.06 13.43 -0.83
CA GLY A 142 -10.59 14.54 -1.62
C GLY A 142 -12.11 14.66 -1.51
N TYR A 143 -12.58 15.84 -1.09
CA TYR A 143 -13.99 16.22 -1.10
C TYR A 143 -14.16 17.51 -1.91
N LYS A 144 -15.34 17.72 -2.49
CA LYS A 144 -15.65 19.03 -3.05
C LYS A 144 -15.88 20.02 -1.91
N PRO A 145 -15.40 21.28 -2.01
CA PRO A 145 -15.59 22.27 -0.95
C PRO A 145 -17.06 22.53 -0.61
N GLU A 146 -17.95 22.41 -1.60
CA GLU A 146 -19.40 22.56 -1.43
C GLU A 146 -20.08 21.37 -0.70
N ASP A 147 -19.44 20.20 -0.66
CA ASP A 147 -20.05 18.98 -0.09
C ASP A 147 -19.80 18.85 1.42
N VAL A 148 -18.77 19.54 1.95
CA VAL A 148 -18.33 19.37 3.34
C VAL A 148 -18.01 20.71 4.01
N THR A 149 -18.40 20.85 5.27
CA THR A 149 -17.95 21.96 6.14
C THR A 149 -17.04 21.37 7.21
N TRP A 150 -15.73 21.66 7.11
CA TRP A 150 -14.76 21.21 8.09
C TRP A 150 -14.93 21.97 9.40
N GLN A 151 -14.95 21.25 10.52
CA GLN A 151 -15.02 21.81 11.86
C GLN A 151 -13.83 21.31 12.67
N THR A 152 -13.22 22.20 13.44
CA THR A 152 -12.16 21.86 14.40
C THR A 152 -12.56 22.31 15.79
N ASP A 153 -12.01 21.67 16.82
CA ASP A 153 -12.35 21.93 18.23
C ASP A 153 -12.20 23.42 18.63
N GLY A 154 -11.31 24.17 17.95
CA GLY A 154 -11.06 25.58 18.23
C GLY A 154 -12.16 26.56 17.78
N GLN A 155 -13.21 26.09 17.08
CA GLN A 155 -14.37 26.91 16.70
C GLN A 155 -15.55 26.82 17.67
N LEU A 156 -15.43 26.03 18.75
CA LEU A 156 -16.35 26.15 19.87
C LEU A 156 -16.00 27.43 20.62
N GLU A 157 -16.59 28.55 20.22
CA GLU A 157 -16.76 29.70 21.11
C GLU A 157 -17.51 29.20 22.34
N THR A 158 -16.77 28.78 23.36
CA THR A 158 -17.35 28.66 24.69
C THR A 158 -17.96 30.01 25.02
N GLN A 159 -19.19 30.02 25.52
CA GLN A 159 -20.03 31.22 25.77
C GLN A 159 -19.41 32.28 26.71
N ALA A 160 -18.12 32.19 27.06
CA ALA A 160 -17.41 33.08 27.98
C ALA A 160 -15.96 33.42 27.56
N GLY A 161 -15.51 33.11 26.33
CA GLY A 161 -14.18 33.50 25.84
C GLY A 161 -12.99 32.97 26.67
N THR A 162 -13.21 31.96 27.51
CA THR A 162 -12.21 31.40 28.42
C THR A 162 -12.04 29.92 28.08
N LEU A 163 -10.94 29.58 27.41
CA LEU A 163 -10.54 28.19 27.18
C LEU A 163 -10.41 27.47 28.52
N THR A 164 -11.10 26.34 28.67
CA THR A 164 -11.03 25.51 29.87
C THR A 164 -9.61 24.96 30.05
N ASP A 165 -9.16 24.74 31.29
CA ASP A 165 -7.83 24.18 31.58
C ASP A 165 -7.57 22.83 30.87
N ARG A 166 -8.64 22.08 30.57
CA ARG A 166 -8.58 20.84 29.81
C ARG A 166 -8.24 21.06 28.33
N GLU A 167 -8.79 22.08 27.68
CA GLU A 167 -8.48 22.44 26.28
C GLU A 167 -7.03 22.97 26.15
N ARG A 168 -6.50 23.56 27.21
CA ARG A 168 -5.11 24.01 27.30
C ARG A 168 -4.10 22.89 27.47
N THR A 169 -4.52 21.73 27.98
CA THR A 169 -3.59 20.64 28.40
C THR A 169 -3.79 19.32 27.66
N HIS A 170 -4.96 19.08 27.05
CA HIS A 170 -5.34 17.80 26.44
C HIS A 170 -6.01 17.97 25.06
N ASN A 171 -5.64 19.02 24.31
CA ASN A 171 -6.09 19.14 22.92
C ASN A 171 -5.39 18.13 22.00
N PHE A 172 -5.92 17.99 20.77
CA PHE A 172 -5.40 17.05 19.78
C PHE A 172 -3.90 17.22 19.50
N TRP A 173 -3.37 18.45 19.53
CA TRP A 173 -1.94 18.70 19.35
C TRP A 173 -1.11 18.02 20.45
N PHE A 174 -1.50 18.17 21.73
CA PHE A 174 -0.79 17.49 22.83
C PHE A 174 -0.88 15.96 22.72
N GLN A 175 -2.01 15.44 22.25
CA GLN A 175 -2.15 14.00 21.99
C GLN A 175 -1.15 13.54 20.92
N MET A 176 -1.06 14.26 19.79
CA MET A 176 -0.10 13.97 18.72
C MET A 176 1.35 14.12 19.18
N TYR A 177 1.65 15.19 19.94
CA TYR A 177 2.98 15.43 20.50
C TYR A 177 3.39 14.33 21.48
N SER A 178 2.46 13.85 22.33
CA SER A 178 2.73 12.76 23.27
C SER A 178 3.00 11.44 22.55
N LEU A 179 2.24 11.10 21.51
CA LEU A 179 2.48 9.92 20.67
C LEU A 179 3.86 9.99 20.00
N TRP A 180 4.16 11.11 19.35
CA TRP A 180 5.46 11.33 18.71
C TRP A 180 6.61 11.26 19.71
N THR A 181 6.47 11.89 20.88
CA THR A 181 7.52 11.89 21.92
C THR A 181 7.77 10.48 22.44
N HIS A 182 6.71 9.71 22.71
CA HIS A 182 6.79 8.32 23.12
C HIS A 182 7.54 7.47 22.08
N ASP A 183 7.10 7.52 20.82
CA ASP A 183 7.67 6.69 19.75
C ASP A 183 9.12 7.08 19.46
N ARG A 184 9.45 8.38 19.52
CA ARG A 184 10.83 8.86 19.40
C ARG A 184 11.73 8.30 20.50
N ILE A 185 11.29 8.34 21.76
CA ILE A 185 12.04 7.76 22.89
C ILE A 185 12.26 6.26 22.65
N GLN A 186 11.21 5.55 22.24
CA GLN A 186 11.27 4.11 21.98
C GLN A 186 12.23 3.78 20.84
N THR A 187 12.15 4.47 19.71
CA THR A 187 13.07 4.28 18.57
C THR A 187 14.52 4.58 18.96
N THR A 188 14.78 5.67 19.68
CA THR A 188 16.13 6.00 20.15
C THR A 188 16.67 4.91 21.07
N MET A 189 15.90 4.47 22.06
CA MET A 189 16.31 3.40 22.99
C MET A 189 16.61 2.09 22.24
N GLN A 190 15.74 1.68 21.32
CA GLN A 190 15.92 0.47 20.50
C GLN A 190 17.16 0.57 19.61
N HIS A 191 17.45 1.73 19.04
CA HIS A 191 18.66 1.96 18.25
C HIS A 191 19.93 1.76 19.09
N TYR A 192 19.98 2.27 20.33
CA TYR A 192 21.11 2.02 21.24
C TYR A 192 21.24 0.54 21.61
N PHE A 193 20.13 -0.17 21.85
CA PHE A 193 20.18 -1.61 22.10
C PHE A 193 20.68 -2.40 20.89
N LEU A 194 20.25 -2.04 19.68
CA LEU A 194 20.74 -2.65 18.45
C LEU A 194 22.25 -2.44 18.29
N ARG A 195 22.74 -1.21 18.50
CA ARG A 195 24.16 -0.87 18.43
C ARG A 195 24.98 -1.63 19.47
N ALA A 196 24.47 -1.77 20.70
CA ALA A 196 25.13 -2.55 21.74
C ALA A 196 25.19 -4.05 21.38
N ALA A 197 24.12 -4.60 20.77
CA ALA A 197 24.07 -5.98 20.33
C ALA A 197 25.01 -6.26 19.14
N GLN A 198 25.17 -5.32 18.21
CA GLN A 198 26.04 -5.43 17.03
C GLN A 198 27.50 -5.75 17.37
N VAL A 199 27.97 -5.39 18.58
CA VAL A 199 29.32 -5.73 19.08
C VAL A 199 29.53 -7.26 19.15
N PHE A 200 28.48 -8.01 19.47
CA PHE A 200 28.52 -9.47 19.61
C PHE A 200 27.87 -10.20 18.42
N TYR A 201 26.95 -9.53 17.74
CA TYR A 201 26.17 -10.06 16.63
C TYR A 201 26.29 -9.11 15.43
N PRO A 202 27.40 -9.18 14.66
CA PRO A 202 27.57 -8.30 13.51
C PRO A 202 26.43 -8.49 12.49
N PRO A 203 26.03 -7.42 11.76
CA PRO A 203 25.00 -7.56 10.74
C PRO A 203 25.42 -8.61 9.71
N PRO A 204 24.49 -9.45 9.23
CA PRO A 204 24.81 -10.38 8.15
C PRO A 204 25.30 -9.56 6.95
N SER A 205 26.40 -10.00 6.33
CA SER A 205 26.89 -9.40 5.08
C SER A 205 25.73 -9.32 4.10
N ASP A 206 25.41 -8.12 3.61
CA ASP A 206 24.38 -7.95 2.57
C ASP A 206 24.71 -8.92 1.43
N SER A 207 23.90 -9.98 1.31
CA SER A 207 23.99 -10.87 0.17
C SER A 207 23.68 -10.01 -1.04
N GLY A 208 24.73 -9.73 -1.83
CA GLY A 208 24.77 -8.68 -2.84
C GLY A 208 23.48 -8.60 -3.65
N LEU A 209 22.93 -7.38 -3.72
CA LEU A 209 21.90 -7.03 -4.69
C LEU A 209 22.40 -7.45 -6.08
N PRO A 210 21.67 -8.29 -6.82
CA PRO A 210 22.10 -8.68 -8.16
C PRO A 210 22.17 -7.44 -9.07
N ASP A 211 23.34 -7.23 -9.66
CA ASP A 211 23.58 -6.20 -10.67
C ASP A 211 22.89 -6.61 -11.98
N LEU A 212 21.68 -6.10 -12.22
CA LEU A 212 20.95 -6.28 -13.49
C LEU A 212 21.46 -5.33 -14.58
N GLY A 213 22.78 -5.13 -14.67
CA GLY A 213 23.45 -4.24 -15.62
C GLY A 213 23.77 -4.86 -17.00
N HIS A 214 23.57 -6.17 -17.20
CA HIS A 214 23.78 -6.79 -18.50
C HIS A 214 22.63 -7.73 -18.88
N GLU A 215 22.04 -7.45 -20.04
CA GLU A 215 21.16 -8.36 -20.78
C GLU A 215 21.93 -9.62 -21.16
N GLU A 216 22.08 -10.58 -20.26
CA GLU A 216 22.34 -11.98 -20.59
C GLU A 216 22.17 -12.82 -19.31
N ASN A 217 21.07 -13.58 -19.26
CA ASN A 217 20.82 -14.68 -18.32
C ASN A 217 20.90 -14.33 -16.81
N VAL A 218 19.72 -14.13 -16.20
CA VAL A 218 19.52 -14.17 -14.74
C VAL A 218 19.93 -15.55 -14.22
N THR A 219 21.22 -15.72 -13.94
CA THR A 219 21.73 -16.91 -13.28
C THR A 219 21.43 -16.77 -11.80
N CYS A 220 20.62 -17.72 -11.34
CA CYS A 220 20.20 -17.94 -9.98
C CYS A 220 21.33 -17.63 -8.97
N THR A 221 21.15 -16.59 -8.17
CA THR A 221 21.99 -16.33 -6.98
C THR A 221 21.94 -17.57 -6.09
N THR A 222 23.05 -18.30 -6.01
CA THR A 222 23.21 -19.47 -5.13
C THR A 222 23.41 -18.97 -3.70
N GLY A 223 22.32 -18.56 -3.05
CA GLY A 223 22.32 -18.10 -1.66
C GLY A 223 20.91 -17.71 -1.20
N PRO A 224 20.67 -17.67 0.12
CA PRO A 224 19.38 -17.25 0.66
C PRO A 224 19.08 -15.79 0.26
N VAL A 225 17.95 -15.58 -0.41
CA VAL A 225 17.43 -14.28 -0.82
C VAL A 225 16.57 -13.72 0.30
N LYS A 226 16.88 -12.50 0.73
CA LYS A 226 16.12 -11.75 1.75
C LYS A 226 15.25 -10.73 1.03
N ILE A 227 13.93 -10.93 1.04
CA ILE A 227 12.95 -10.04 0.41
C ILE A 227 12.42 -9.06 1.46
N ASN A 228 12.65 -7.77 1.27
CA ASN A 228 12.02 -6.70 2.05
C ASN A 228 10.51 -6.66 1.82
N THR A 229 9.74 -6.83 2.89
CA THR A 229 8.27 -6.72 2.86
C THR A 229 7.77 -5.39 3.43
N GLY A 230 8.64 -4.51 3.90
CA GLY A 230 8.29 -3.26 4.58
C GLY A 230 8.05 -3.45 6.08
N GLY A 231 7.94 -2.34 6.81
CA GLY A 231 7.70 -2.37 8.26
C GLY A 231 8.79 -3.06 9.09
N GLY A 232 10.03 -3.08 8.59
CA GLY A 232 11.15 -3.78 9.25
C GLY A 232 11.10 -5.31 9.14
N THR A 233 10.21 -5.86 8.30
CA THR A 233 10.05 -7.31 8.11
C THR A 233 10.69 -7.79 6.82
N PHE A 234 11.19 -9.03 6.84
CA PHE A 234 11.82 -9.67 5.69
C PHE A 234 11.36 -11.12 5.54
N ARG A 235 11.16 -11.56 4.30
CA ARG A 235 10.94 -12.96 3.96
C ARG A 235 12.24 -13.57 3.42
N HIS A 236 12.71 -14.63 4.04
CA HIS A 236 13.88 -15.38 3.58
C HIS A 236 13.42 -16.53 2.67
N MET A 237 14.08 -16.70 1.53
CA MET A 237 13.83 -17.79 0.59
C MET A 237 15.16 -18.34 0.09
N THR A 238 15.21 -19.63 -0.23
CA THR A 238 16.45 -20.27 -0.73
C THR A 238 16.80 -19.86 -2.16
N LYS A 239 15.78 -19.59 -2.99
CA LYS A 239 15.91 -19.16 -4.37
C LYS A 239 14.77 -18.21 -4.72
N TYR A 240 15.08 -17.16 -5.47
CA TYR A 240 14.07 -16.27 -6.05
C TYR A 240 13.42 -16.90 -7.29
N VAL A 241 12.11 -16.77 -7.41
CA VAL A 241 11.33 -17.17 -8.59
C VAL A 241 10.64 -15.91 -9.13
N PRO A 242 10.84 -15.56 -10.41
CA PRO A 242 10.21 -14.39 -11.02
C PRO A 242 8.69 -14.37 -10.84
N VAL A 243 8.11 -13.19 -10.66
CA VAL A 243 6.67 -13.01 -10.38
C VAL A 243 5.81 -13.62 -11.48
N LEU A 244 6.24 -13.52 -12.74
CA LEU A 244 5.51 -14.10 -13.86
C LEU A 244 5.60 -15.64 -13.93
N GLU A 245 6.50 -16.27 -13.19
CA GLU A 245 6.64 -17.74 -13.13
C GLU A 245 5.96 -18.35 -11.90
N LEU A 246 5.56 -17.53 -10.91
CA LEU A 246 4.87 -18.01 -9.71
C LEU A 246 3.54 -18.67 -10.03
N ASP A 247 3.18 -19.68 -9.22
CA ASP A 247 1.84 -20.26 -9.21
C ASP A 247 0.78 -19.16 -9.15
N ARG A 248 -0.29 -19.39 -9.90
CA ARG A 248 -1.40 -18.44 -10.03
C ARG A 248 -2.52 -18.76 -9.06
N GLY A 249 -3.22 -17.74 -8.61
CA GLY A 249 -4.49 -17.89 -7.89
C GLY A 249 -5.62 -18.35 -8.80
N GLU A 250 -6.77 -18.66 -8.20
CA GLU A 250 -8.02 -18.89 -8.95
C GLU A 250 -8.43 -17.62 -9.73
N LEU A 251 -9.05 -17.80 -10.89
CA LEU A 251 -9.67 -16.71 -11.64
C LEU A 251 -10.77 -16.06 -10.79
N ALA A 252 -10.88 -14.72 -10.89
CA ALA A 252 -11.84 -13.93 -10.10
C ALA A 252 -13.28 -14.39 -10.35
N GLU A 253 -13.61 -14.66 -11.60
CA GLU A 253 -14.93 -15.09 -12.06
C GLU A 253 -15.28 -16.47 -11.47
N VAL A 254 -14.31 -17.39 -11.46
CA VAL A 254 -14.47 -18.75 -10.90
C VAL A 254 -14.63 -18.68 -9.38
N ALA A 255 -13.79 -17.90 -8.70
CA ALA A 255 -13.87 -17.73 -7.25
C ALA A 255 -15.22 -17.12 -6.83
N ASN A 256 -15.70 -16.11 -7.57
CA ASN A 256 -17.01 -15.50 -7.36
C ASN A 256 -18.16 -16.51 -7.58
N GLN A 257 -18.11 -17.29 -8.66
CA GLN A 257 -19.12 -18.31 -8.98
C GLN A 257 -19.18 -19.40 -7.91
N LYS A 258 -18.03 -19.95 -7.54
CA LYS A 258 -17.89 -20.94 -6.46
C LYS A 258 -18.46 -20.45 -5.14
N TRP A 259 -18.23 -19.18 -4.79
CA TRP A 259 -18.81 -18.58 -3.59
C TRP A 259 -20.33 -18.41 -3.69
N ARG A 260 -20.86 -17.98 -4.85
CA ARG A 260 -22.31 -17.88 -5.11
C ARG A 260 -23.02 -19.21 -4.96
N ASP A 261 -22.43 -20.27 -5.52
CA ASP A 261 -23.01 -21.61 -5.53
C ASP A 261 -22.90 -22.31 -4.16
N GLY A 262 -21.94 -21.88 -3.34
CA GLY A 262 -21.74 -22.33 -1.98
C GLY A 262 -22.88 -21.96 -1.03
N ALA A 263 -22.99 -22.70 0.07
CA ALA A 263 -24.05 -22.52 1.08
C ALA A 263 -24.09 -21.10 1.66
N ALA A 264 -22.92 -20.49 1.90
CA ALA A 264 -22.80 -19.13 2.40
C ALA A 264 -23.34 -18.10 1.39
N GLY A 265 -23.04 -18.27 0.10
CA GLY A 265 -23.53 -17.42 -0.98
C GLY A 265 -25.03 -17.48 -1.13
N LYS A 266 -25.58 -18.69 -1.24
CA LYS A 266 -27.04 -18.94 -1.30
C LYS A 266 -27.77 -18.32 -0.11
N ARG A 267 -27.24 -18.48 1.12
CA ARG A 267 -27.84 -17.88 2.32
C ARG A 267 -27.82 -16.35 2.29
N ARG A 268 -26.74 -15.73 1.79
CA ARG A 268 -26.65 -14.26 1.72
C ARG A 268 -27.55 -13.69 0.63
N LEU A 269 -27.67 -14.36 -0.51
CA LEU A 269 -28.58 -13.98 -1.59
C LEU A 269 -30.03 -14.03 -1.11
N ALA A 270 -30.45 -15.14 -0.49
CA ALA A 270 -31.79 -15.26 0.09
C ALA A 270 -32.10 -14.15 1.11
N LYS A 271 -31.15 -13.80 1.99
CA LYS A 271 -31.31 -12.67 2.93
C LYS A 271 -31.43 -11.32 2.21
N ARG A 272 -30.68 -11.10 1.14
CA ARG A 272 -30.72 -9.85 0.36
C ARG A 272 -32.06 -9.73 -0.35
N ASP A 273 -32.55 -10.80 -0.94
CA ASP A 273 -33.81 -10.81 -1.70
C ASP A 273 -35.01 -10.64 -0.75
N ALA A 274 -34.99 -11.27 0.43
CA ALA A 274 -35.98 -11.02 1.49
C ALA A 274 -36.01 -9.55 1.93
N LYS A 275 -34.83 -8.93 2.16
CA LYS A 275 -34.73 -7.52 2.54
C LYS A 275 -35.17 -6.57 1.42
N LYS A 276 -34.97 -6.95 0.16
CA LYS A 276 -35.43 -6.18 -1.01
C LYS A 276 -36.95 -6.25 -1.12
N GLY A 277 -37.55 -7.42 -0.92
CA GLY A 277 -39.01 -7.58 -0.88
C GLY A 277 -39.66 -6.72 0.22
N GLN A 278 -39.06 -6.72 1.41
CA GLN A 278 -39.56 -5.95 2.55
C GLN A 278 -39.50 -4.42 2.32
N ARG A 279 -38.47 -3.92 1.64
CA ARG A 279 -38.36 -2.49 1.26
C ARG A 279 -39.36 -2.08 0.19
N VAL A 280 -39.70 -2.97 -0.74
CA VAL A 280 -40.71 -2.69 -1.78
C VAL A 280 -42.09 -2.61 -1.14
N SER A 281 -42.44 -3.54 -0.24
CA SER A 281 -43.71 -3.48 0.50
C SER A 281 -43.81 -2.26 1.41
N GLU A 282 -42.72 -1.84 2.06
CA GLU A 282 -42.71 -0.60 2.86
C GLU A 282 -42.84 0.66 2.00
N ALA A 283 -42.27 0.68 0.80
CA ALA A 283 -42.40 1.82 -0.12
C ALA A 283 -43.81 1.90 -0.76
N GLU A 284 -44.49 0.78 -0.96
CA GLU A 284 -45.87 0.73 -1.45
C GLU A 284 -46.87 1.20 -0.38
N MET A 285 -46.69 0.85 0.90
CA MET A 285 -47.55 1.31 2.00
C MET A 285 -47.41 2.80 2.36
N VAL A 286 -46.36 3.48 1.92
CA VAL A 286 -46.14 4.92 2.19
C VAL A 286 -46.72 5.81 1.08
N ASN A 287 -47.10 5.22 -0.06
CA ASN A 287 -47.69 5.93 -1.20
C ASN A 287 -49.23 5.75 -1.31
N GLU A 288 -49.86 5.08 -0.35
CA GLU A 288 -51.32 5.08 -0.11
C GLU A 288 -51.69 5.99 1.07
#